data_AF-A0AAV2K5M2-F1
#
_entry.id   AF-A0AAV2K5M2-F1
#
_cell.length_a   1.000
_cell.length_b   1.000
_cell.length_c   1.000
_cell.angle_alpha   90.00
_cell.angle_beta   90.00
_cell.angle_gamma   90.00
#
_symmetry.space_group_name_H-M   'P 1'
#
loop_
_entity.id
_entity.type
_entity.pdbx_description
1 polymer ?
#
loop_
_entity_poly.entity_id
_entity_poly.type
_entity_poly.pdbx_seq_one_letter_code
_entity_poly.pdbx_strand_id
1 'polypeptide(L)'
;MRWFEFVRGWSARSLIDPAAPPGRSLGPGAGACPPGSYKMSSRQQECFSCPENSVAEEEGSIMCVCKEDHFRTPLDLPSAACTRPPSPPRDLSFSLSQSTLVLEWSPPSDSGGRVDLSYTVSCQRCGLRQCEPCGASVGFVPQQGGLTDRTVSVVNLLPNSNYTFTVEALNGVSELLPNKRFYAQVNVSTSLPGEYLQVLRWSQTGSQLKHDSINTGT
;
A
#
# COMPACT_ATOMS: atom_id res chain seq x y z
N MET A 1 -24.73 73.46 -40.45
CA MET A 1 -23.59 72.50 -40.35
C MET A 1 -23.08 72.50 -38.92
N ARG A 2 -22.64 71.33 -38.44
CA ARG A 2 -22.38 70.87 -37.04
C ARG A 2 -23.57 70.13 -36.45
N TRP A 3 -23.84 68.89 -36.87
CA TRP A 3 -23.13 67.62 -36.60
C TRP A 3 -23.18 67.19 -35.13
N PHE A 4 -23.92 66.09 -34.92
CA PHE A 4 -24.01 65.23 -33.74
C PHE A 4 -22.65 64.61 -33.37
N GLU A 5 -22.34 64.55 -32.07
CA GLU A 5 -21.56 63.47 -31.41
C GLU A 5 -22.14 63.36 -29.97
N PHE A 6 -22.82 62.28 -29.53
CA PHE A 6 -22.33 60.93 -29.17
C PHE A 6 -21.04 61.05 -28.32
N VAL A 7 -20.93 60.61 -27.07
CA VAL A 7 -21.50 59.46 -26.37
C VAL A 7 -21.56 59.79 -24.88
N ARG A 8 -22.67 59.44 -24.21
CA ARG A 8 -22.74 59.40 -22.74
C ARG A 8 -21.64 58.47 -22.25
N GLY A 9 -20.81 58.95 -21.33
CA GLY A 9 -19.71 58.19 -20.72
C GLY A 9 -20.22 56.89 -20.12
N TRP A 10 -19.88 55.78 -20.77
CA TRP A 10 -19.89 54.47 -20.14
C TRP A 10 -18.75 54.47 -19.13
N SER A 11 -19.02 54.84 -17.87
CA SER A 11 -18.17 54.46 -16.75
C SER A 11 -18.87 53.35 -15.97
N ALA A 12 -19.09 52.21 -16.66
CA ALA A 12 -19.08 50.94 -15.96
C ALA A 12 -17.60 50.59 -15.76
N ARG A 13 -16.94 51.23 -14.77
CA ARG A 13 -15.79 50.58 -14.15
C ARG A 13 -16.34 49.26 -13.65
N SER A 14 -15.94 48.18 -14.32
CA SER A 14 -16.11 46.83 -13.82
C SER A 14 -15.67 46.86 -12.36
N LEU A 15 -16.62 46.83 -11.42
CA LEU A 15 -16.36 46.46 -10.04
C LEU A 15 -15.97 44.99 -10.12
N ILE A 16 -14.71 44.74 -10.48
CA ILE A 16 -14.08 43.47 -10.14
C ILE A 16 -14.07 43.52 -8.62
N ASP A 17 -15.00 42.81 -7.99
CA ASP A 17 -14.96 42.66 -6.53
C ASP A 17 -13.53 42.27 -6.15
N PRO A 18 -12.85 43.06 -5.31
CA PRO A 18 -11.45 42.81 -5.00
C PRO A 18 -11.37 41.46 -4.30
N ALA A 19 -10.87 40.47 -5.03
CA ALA A 19 -10.65 39.12 -4.53
C ALA A 19 -9.84 39.18 -3.23
N ALA A 20 -10.42 38.72 -2.10
CA ALA A 20 -9.70 38.72 -0.83
C ALA A 20 -8.46 37.81 -0.91
N PRO A 21 -7.37 38.16 -0.22
CA PRO A 21 -6.17 37.33 -0.20
C PRO A 21 -6.46 35.93 0.37
N PRO A 22 -5.57 34.93 0.12
CA PRO A 22 -5.62 33.65 0.80
C PRO A 22 -5.77 33.80 2.32
N GLY A 23 -6.53 32.90 2.93
CA GLY A 23 -6.84 32.93 4.36
C GLY A 23 -7.94 33.93 4.77
N ARG A 24 -8.55 34.70 3.85
CA ARG A 24 -9.61 35.67 4.18
C ARG A 24 -10.83 35.59 3.29
N SER A 25 -12.04 35.54 3.85
CA SER A 25 -13.30 35.52 3.09
C SER A 25 -13.78 36.91 2.68
N LEU A 26 -14.64 36.98 1.65
CA LEU A 26 -15.42 38.18 1.28
C LEU A 26 -16.90 37.97 1.68
N GLY A 27 -17.61 39.06 2.02
CA GLY A 27 -19.04 39.03 2.38
C GLY A 27 -19.33 39.49 3.82
N PRO A 28 -20.59 39.38 4.30
CA PRO A 28 -20.94 39.70 5.69
C PRO A 28 -20.26 38.69 6.63
N GLY A 29 -19.28 39.16 7.41
CA GLY A 29 -18.34 38.32 8.15
C GLY A 29 -16.92 38.29 7.57
N ALA A 30 -16.58 39.21 6.66
CA ALA A 30 -15.24 39.38 6.11
C ALA A 30 -14.16 39.41 7.20
N GLY A 31 -13.26 38.44 7.16
CA GLY A 31 -12.27 38.22 8.20
C GLY A 31 -11.30 37.10 7.86
N ALA A 32 -10.37 36.83 8.77
CA ALA A 32 -9.54 35.64 8.69
C ALA A 32 -10.42 34.37 8.77
N CYS A 33 -10.07 33.34 8.02
CA CYS A 33 -10.80 32.07 8.10
C CYS A 33 -10.79 31.54 9.54
N PRO A 34 -11.95 31.19 10.14
CA PRO A 34 -11.98 30.69 11.51
C PRO A 34 -11.22 29.35 11.63
N PRO A 35 -10.82 28.94 12.84
CA PRO A 35 -10.20 27.64 13.07
C PRO A 35 -11.07 26.51 12.52
N GLY A 36 -10.42 25.50 11.94
CA GLY A 36 -11.06 24.39 11.22
C GLY A 36 -11.45 24.73 9.78
N SER A 37 -11.08 25.92 9.27
CA SER A 37 -11.31 26.31 7.89
C SER A 37 -10.07 26.94 7.25
N TYR A 38 -10.04 26.92 5.92
CA TYR A 38 -8.91 27.44 5.14
C TYR A 38 -9.37 28.11 3.85
N LYS A 39 -8.52 28.98 3.29
CA LYS A 39 -8.69 29.51 1.93
C LYS A 39 -7.35 29.64 1.22
N MET A 40 -7.19 28.90 0.13
CA MET A 40 -5.89 28.77 -0.56
C MET A 40 -5.72 29.80 -1.68
N SER A 41 -6.79 30.15 -2.39
CA SER A 41 -6.74 31.03 -3.55
C SER A 41 -7.60 32.27 -3.34
N SER A 42 -7.15 33.41 -3.83
CA SER A 42 -7.96 34.63 -3.85
C SER A 42 -9.23 34.50 -4.71
N ARG A 43 -9.24 33.56 -5.68
CA ARG A 43 -10.43 33.25 -6.49
C ARG A 43 -11.55 32.59 -5.70
N GLN A 44 -11.24 31.97 -4.56
CA GLN A 44 -12.25 31.42 -3.66
C GLN A 44 -12.91 32.58 -2.91
N GLN A 45 -14.23 32.70 -2.96
CA GLN A 45 -14.92 33.80 -2.28
C GLN A 45 -15.02 33.55 -0.76
N GLU A 46 -15.14 32.28 -0.36
CA GLU A 46 -15.40 31.84 1.02
C GLU A 46 -14.30 30.92 1.55
N CYS A 47 -14.28 30.72 2.87
CA CYS A 47 -13.42 29.75 3.54
C CYS A 47 -14.06 28.36 3.47
N PHE A 48 -13.24 27.34 3.20
CA PHE A 48 -13.67 25.94 3.17
C PHE A 48 -13.34 25.26 4.49
N SER A 49 -14.21 24.37 4.97
CA SER A 49 -13.89 23.51 6.10
C SER A 49 -12.72 22.58 5.77
N CYS A 50 -11.92 22.24 6.78
CA CYS A 50 -10.85 21.28 6.60
C CYS A 50 -11.39 19.91 6.18
N PRO A 51 -10.79 19.27 5.17
CA PRO A 51 -11.17 17.93 4.78
C PRO A 51 -10.79 16.91 5.87
N GLU A 52 -11.32 15.69 5.76
CA GLU A 52 -11.10 14.66 6.78
C GLU A 52 -9.62 14.41 7.08
N ASN A 53 -9.36 14.07 8.35
CA ASN A 53 -8.02 13.84 8.90
C ASN A 53 -7.04 15.01 8.75
N SER A 54 -7.56 16.23 8.61
CA SER A 54 -6.77 17.46 8.64
C SER A 54 -7.36 18.48 9.62
N VAL A 55 -6.56 19.47 9.98
CA VAL A 55 -6.92 20.53 10.94
C VAL A 55 -6.27 21.85 10.54
N ALA A 56 -6.89 22.95 10.93
CA ALA A 56 -6.35 24.30 10.83
C ALA A 56 -6.60 24.97 12.19
N GLU A 57 -5.60 25.01 13.06
CA GLU A 57 -5.77 25.56 14.42
C GLU A 57 -5.73 27.08 14.43
N GLU A 58 -5.00 27.68 13.48
CA GLU A 58 -4.81 29.12 13.37
C GLU A 58 -5.92 29.78 12.53
N GLU A 59 -6.34 30.97 12.97
CA GLU A 59 -7.16 31.86 12.15
C GLU A 59 -6.40 32.31 10.90
N GLY A 60 -7.09 32.37 9.77
CA GLY A 60 -6.52 32.82 8.51
C GLY A 60 -5.68 31.76 7.80
N SER A 61 -5.83 30.50 8.17
CA SER A 61 -5.12 29.39 7.55
C SER A 61 -5.34 29.33 6.02
N ILE A 62 -4.25 29.15 5.28
CA ILE A 62 -4.30 29.02 3.81
C ILE A 62 -4.41 27.56 3.34
N MET A 63 -4.17 26.62 4.24
CA MET A 63 -4.31 25.17 4.04
C MET A 63 -4.52 24.46 5.38
N CYS A 64 -5.11 23.27 5.36
CA CYS A 64 -5.21 22.42 6.54
C CYS A 64 -4.04 21.43 6.60
N VAL A 65 -3.39 21.36 7.76
CA VAL A 65 -2.32 20.40 8.04
C VAL A 65 -2.90 19.04 8.37
N CYS A 66 -2.20 17.96 8.01
CA CYS A 66 -2.68 16.62 8.33
C CYS A 66 -2.53 16.33 9.83
N LYS A 67 -3.47 15.53 10.36
CA LYS A 67 -3.35 14.97 11.72
C LYS A 67 -2.21 13.95 11.78
N GLU A 68 -1.83 13.56 12.99
CA GLU A 68 -0.80 12.54 13.22
C GLU A 68 -1.07 11.24 12.44
N ASP A 69 0.01 10.64 11.91
CA ASP A 69 0.00 9.44 11.05
C ASP A 69 -0.86 9.54 9.77
N HIS A 70 -1.31 10.75 9.39
CA HIS A 70 -2.01 11.00 8.13
C HIS A 70 -1.21 11.95 7.24
N PHE A 71 -1.34 11.73 5.94
CA PHE A 71 -0.47 12.36 4.96
C PHE A 71 -1.20 12.64 3.65
N ARG A 72 -0.61 13.55 2.88
CA ARG A 72 -0.88 13.78 1.47
C ARG A 72 0.43 13.58 0.70
N THR A 73 0.31 13.00 -0.48
CA THR A 73 1.36 12.97 -1.50
C THR A 73 1.40 14.31 -2.24
N PRO A 74 2.51 14.64 -2.93
CA PRO A 74 2.60 15.85 -3.75
C PRO A 74 1.58 15.91 -4.91
N LEU A 75 1.00 14.77 -5.29
CA LEU A 75 0.00 14.67 -6.35
C LEU A 75 -1.42 14.93 -5.84
N ASP A 76 -1.65 14.87 -4.53
CA ASP A 76 -2.98 15.09 -3.98
C ASP A 76 -3.33 16.57 -3.93
N LEU A 77 -4.61 16.87 -4.16
CA LEU A 77 -5.12 18.21 -4.03
C LEU A 77 -5.10 18.65 -2.55
N PRO A 78 -4.82 19.92 -2.23
CA PRO A 78 -4.92 20.45 -0.87
C PRO A 78 -6.32 20.33 -0.25
N SER A 79 -7.36 20.24 -1.09
CA SER A 79 -8.75 19.99 -0.69
C SER A 79 -9.07 18.51 -0.45
N ALA A 80 -8.18 17.58 -0.81
CA ALA A 80 -8.37 16.17 -0.54
C ALA A 80 -8.16 15.88 0.97
N ALA A 81 -8.84 14.86 1.47
CA ALA A 81 -8.61 14.35 2.83
C ALA A 81 -7.17 13.85 2.99
N CYS A 82 -6.65 13.93 4.22
CA CYS A 82 -5.41 13.22 4.53
C CYS A 82 -5.70 11.74 4.69
N THR A 83 -4.81 10.92 4.16
CA THR A 83 -4.92 9.46 4.11
C THR A 83 -3.83 8.83 4.97
N ARG A 84 -3.93 7.54 5.27
CA ARG A 84 -2.93 6.82 6.06
C ARG A 84 -2.46 5.56 5.33
N PRO A 85 -1.34 4.93 5.74
CA PRO A 85 -0.97 3.61 5.26
C PRO A 85 -2.08 2.58 5.54
N PRO A 86 -2.23 1.54 4.71
CA PRO A 86 -3.29 0.55 4.88
C PRO A 86 -3.01 -0.36 6.09
N SER A 87 -4.05 -1.07 6.55
CA SER A 87 -3.89 -2.16 7.52
C SER A 87 -3.14 -3.35 6.87
N PRO A 88 -2.67 -4.34 7.65
CA PRO A 88 -2.13 -5.57 7.07
C PRO A 88 -3.13 -6.27 6.13
N PRO A 89 -2.64 -7.03 5.13
CA PRO A 89 -3.45 -7.99 4.39
C PRO A 89 -4.12 -9.00 5.34
N ARG A 90 -5.23 -9.58 4.91
CA ARG A 90 -5.99 -10.56 5.70
C ARG A 90 -5.82 -11.96 5.12
N ASP A 91 -6.20 -12.98 5.90
CA ASP A 91 -6.32 -14.37 5.44
C ASP A 91 -5.09 -14.89 4.67
N LEU A 92 -3.88 -14.49 5.08
CA LEU A 92 -2.66 -14.95 4.43
C LEU A 92 -2.52 -16.46 4.61
N SER A 93 -2.52 -17.16 3.48
CA SER A 93 -2.44 -18.61 3.40
C SER A 93 -1.34 -19.03 2.43
N PHE A 94 -0.91 -20.28 2.53
CA PHE A 94 0.16 -20.79 1.69
C PHE A 94 -0.09 -22.24 1.27
N SER A 95 0.43 -22.60 0.10
CA SER A 95 0.46 -23.97 -0.41
C SER A 95 1.88 -24.29 -0.88
N LEU A 96 2.50 -25.31 -0.29
CA LEU A 96 3.87 -25.71 -0.61
C LEU A 96 3.86 -27.01 -1.42
N SER A 97 4.49 -26.98 -2.59
CA SER A 97 4.72 -28.14 -3.44
C SER A 97 6.19 -28.22 -3.79
N GLN A 98 6.90 -29.21 -3.20
CA GLN A 98 8.34 -29.39 -3.36
C GLN A 98 9.14 -28.14 -2.95
N SER A 99 9.75 -27.43 -3.91
CA SER A 99 10.53 -26.20 -3.71
C SER A 99 9.76 -24.93 -4.10
N THR A 100 8.47 -25.04 -4.38
CA THR A 100 7.60 -23.94 -4.82
C THR A 100 6.50 -23.69 -3.79
N LEU A 101 6.41 -22.45 -3.33
CA LEU A 101 5.39 -21.97 -2.40
C LEU A 101 4.47 -21.00 -3.12
N VAL A 102 3.17 -21.21 -3.04
CA VAL A 102 2.17 -20.24 -3.48
C VAL A 102 1.63 -19.55 -2.24
N LEU A 103 1.72 -18.22 -2.21
CA LEU A 103 1.13 -17.37 -1.17
C LEU A 103 -0.14 -16.73 -1.72
N GLU A 104 -1.22 -16.71 -0.94
CA GLU A 104 -2.47 -16.04 -1.28
C GLU A 104 -3.02 -15.29 -0.08
N TRP A 105 -3.62 -14.12 -0.32
CA TRP A 105 -4.17 -13.28 0.75
C TRP A 105 -5.43 -12.52 0.33
N SER A 106 -6.15 -12.02 1.33
CA SER A 106 -7.26 -11.09 1.20
C SER A 106 -6.78 -9.63 1.31
N PRO A 107 -7.52 -8.67 0.70
CA PRO A 107 -7.21 -7.26 0.85
C PRO A 107 -7.32 -6.81 2.31
N PRO A 108 -6.62 -5.72 2.67
CA PRO A 108 -6.70 -5.13 4.01
C PRO A 108 -8.14 -4.74 4.37
N SER A 109 -8.47 -4.75 5.66
CA SER A 109 -9.78 -4.26 6.13
C SER A 109 -9.91 -2.75 5.98
N ASP A 110 -8.79 -2.02 6.00
CA ASP A 110 -8.74 -0.59 5.80
C ASP A 110 -7.61 -0.24 4.81
N SER A 111 -7.94 0.41 3.70
CA SER A 111 -6.97 0.89 2.72
C SER A 111 -6.33 2.23 3.07
N GLY A 112 -6.74 2.82 4.20
CA GLY A 112 -6.31 4.14 4.65
C GLY A 112 -6.91 5.28 3.83
N GLY A 113 -8.05 5.03 3.17
CA GLY A 113 -8.77 6.00 2.34
C GLY A 113 -8.24 6.11 0.91
N ARG A 114 -7.44 5.16 0.43
CA ARG A 114 -6.93 5.14 -0.94
C ARG A 114 -7.30 3.88 -1.72
N VAL A 115 -7.08 3.95 -3.02
CA VAL A 115 -7.36 2.87 -4.00
C VAL A 115 -6.11 2.42 -4.76
N ASP A 116 -4.98 3.11 -4.57
CA ASP A 116 -3.67 2.81 -5.15
C ASP A 116 -2.90 1.75 -4.34
N LEU A 117 -3.61 0.68 -3.94
CA LEU A 117 -3.02 -0.40 -3.17
C LEU A 117 -2.05 -1.23 -4.01
N SER A 118 -0.92 -1.57 -3.40
CA SER A 118 0.05 -2.54 -3.91
C SER A 118 0.56 -3.43 -2.78
N TYR A 119 1.15 -4.57 -3.12
CA TYR A 119 1.70 -5.52 -2.15
C TYR A 119 3.17 -5.77 -2.39
N THR A 120 3.90 -6.04 -1.31
CA THR A 120 5.29 -6.49 -1.37
C THR A 120 5.51 -7.64 -0.43
N VAL A 121 6.34 -8.60 -0.85
CA VAL A 121 6.63 -9.81 -0.09
C VAL A 121 8.09 -9.82 0.32
N SER A 122 8.33 -9.98 1.62
CA SER A 122 9.68 -10.19 2.15
C SER A 122 9.86 -11.64 2.57
N CYS A 123 11.07 -12.15 2.37
CA CYS A 123 11.45 -13.52 2.69
C CYS A 123 12.67 -13.50 3.62
N GLN A 124 12.56 -14.23 4.72
CA GLN A 124 13.66 -14.49 5.63
C GLN A 124 13.81 -16.00 5.82
N ARG A 125 15.05 -16.49 5.84
CA ARG A 125 15.38 -17.85 6.22
C ARG A 125 15.93 -17.85 7.64
N CYS A 126 15.29 -18.59 8.53
CA CYS A 126 15.70 -18.69 9.92
C CYS A 126 16.46 -19.99 10.16
N GLY A 127 17.74 -19.87 10.54
CA GLY A 127 18.52 -20.96 11.10
C GLY A 127 18.28 -21.12 12.61
N LEU A 128 19.15 -21.86 13.28
CA LEU A 128 19.02 -22.13 14.72
C LEU A 128 19.15 -20.89 15.61
N ARG A 129 19.83 -19.82 15.15
CA ARG A 129 20.13 -18.63 15.97
C ARG A 129 19.92 -17.29 15.29
N GLN A 130 19.76 -17.26 13.96
CA GLN A 130 19.66 -16.02 13.21
C GLN A 130 18.75 -16.22 12.00
N CYS A 131 17.98 -15.19 11.70
CA CYS A 131 17.23 -15.08 10.46
C CYS A 131 17.96 -14.13 9.51
N GLU A 132 18.13 -14.54 8.27
CA GLU A 132 18.78 -13.77 7.21
C GLU A 132 17.79 -13.58 6.05
N PRO A 133 17.89 -12.48 5.29
CA PRO A 133 17.14 -12.32 4.06
C PRO A 133 17.37 -13.51 3.13
N CYS A 134 16.32 -13.94 2.42
CA CYS A 134 16.47 -15.02 1.46
C CYS A 134 17.47 -14.64 0.35
N GLY A 135 18.31 -15.60 -0.04
CA GLY A 135 19.33 -15.39 -1.07
C GLY A 135 18.72 -15.17 -2.46
N ALA A 136 19.52 -14.60 -3.37
CA ALA A 136 19.12 -14.27 -4.74
C ALA A 136 18.66 -15.47 -5.60
N SER A 137 18.88 -16.70 -5.12
CA SER A 137 18.35 -17.90 -5.77
C SER A 137 16.83 -18.04 -5.64
N VAL A 138 16.23 -17.47 -4.59
CA VAL A 138 14.78 -17.49 -4.37
C VAL A 138 14.12 -16.51 -5.35
N GLY A 139 13.25 -17.04 -6.22
CA GLY A 139 12.54 -16.26 -7.21
C GLY A 139 11.12 -15.93 -6.78
N PHE A 140 10.62 -14.76 -7.16
CA PHE A 140 9.23 -14.35 -6.99
C PHE A 140 8.58 -14.15 -8.35
N VAL A 141 7.46 -14.82 -8.58
CA VAL A 141 6.71 -14.79 -9.83
C VAL A 141 5.28 -14.32 -9.54
N PRO A 142 4.79 -13.24 -10.20
CA PRO A 142 5.45 -12.52 -11.29
C PRO A 142 6.58 -11.58 -10.84
N GLN A 143 6.53 -11.07 -9.61
CA GLN A 143 7.52 -10.15 -9.03
C GLN A 143 7.42 -10.14 -7.50
N GLN A 144 8.40 -9.55 -6.82
CA GLN A 144 8.43 -9.51 -5.36
C GLN A 144 7.64 -8.35 -4.74
N GLY A 145 7.61 -7.20 -5.42
CA GLY A 145 6.95 -5.97 -4.95
C GLY A 145 6.18 -5.28 -6.07
N GLY A 146 5.34 -4.31 -5.69
CA GLY A 146 4.44 -3.65 -6.65
C GLY A 146 3.37 -4.59 -7.20
N LEU A 147 3.03 -5.64 -6.44
CA LEU A 147 1.99 -6.59 -6.81
C LEU A 147 0.62 -5.92 -6.71
N THR A 148 -0.19 -6.03 -7.75
CA THR A 148 -1.62 -5.67 -7.72
C THR A 148 -2.49 -6.89 -7.40
N ASP A 149 -2.02 -8.06 -7.84
CA ASP A 149 -2.64 -9.34 -7.55
C ASP A 149 -2.36 -9.78 -6.12
N ARG A 150 -3.25 -10.63 -5.60
CA ARG A 150 -3.24 -11.10 -4.21
C ARG A 150 -2.63 -12.49 -4.07
N THR A 151 -1.73 -12.82 -4.98
CA THR A 151 -1.04 -14.10 -5.05
C THR A 151 0.39 -13.89 -5.54
N VAL A 152 1.32 -14.69 -5.02
CA VAL A 152 2.68 -14.77 -5.56
C VAL A 152 3.20 -16.20 -5.45
N SER A 153 3.90 -16.65 -6.49
CA SER A 153 4.64 -17.92 -6.47
C SER A 153 6.10 -17.65 -6.10
N VAL A 154 6.58 -18.28 -5.04
CA VAL A 154 7.98 -18.26 -4.61
C VAL A 154 8.63 -19.59 -4.99
N VAL A 155 9.72 -19.52 -5.75
CA VAL A 155 10.40 -20.71 -6.32
C VAL A 155 11.82 -20.84 -5.79
N ASN A 156 12.40 -22.03 -5.97
CA ASN A 156 13.77 -22.39 -5.57
C ASN A 156 14.02 -22.30 -4.06
N LEU A 157 13.02 -22.68 -3.25
CA LEU A 157 13.22 -22.85 -1.82
C LEU A 157 14.12 -24.06 -1.56
N LEU A 158 15.07 -23.89 -0.66
CA LEU A 158 15.96 -24.98 -0.24
C LEU A 158 15.18 -25.95 0.64
N PRO A 159 15.40 -27.27 0.53
CA PRO A 159 14.78 -28.25 1.41
C PRO A 159 15.32 -28.14 2.85
N ASN A 160 14.61 -28.75 3.80
CA ASN A 160 14.97 -28.80 5.22
C ASN A 160 15.28 -27.43 5.84
N SER A 161 14.55 -26.40 5.40
CA SER A 161 14.78 -25.02 5.80
C SER A 161 13.49 -24.37 6.29
N ASN A 162 13.61 -23.51 7.30
CA ASN A 162 12.49 -22.74 7.82
C ASN A 162 12.55 -21.33 7.24
N TYR A 163 11.48 -20.96 6.55
CA TYR A 163 11.28 -19.66 5.95
C TYR A 163 10.16 -18.92 6.67
N THR A 164 10.30 -17.61 6.71
CA THR A 164 9.30 -16.68 7.20
C THR A 164 9.02 -15.71 6.07
N PHE A 165 7.76 -15.67 5.65
CA PHE A 165 7.27 -14.76 4.62
C PHE A 165 6.40 -13.71 5.25
N THR A 166 6.65 -12.45 4.93
CA THR A 166 5.77 -11.34 5.31
C THR A 166 5.21 -10.67 4.07
N VAL A 167 3.93 -10.33 4.12
CA VAL A 167 3.23 -9.60 3.06
C VAL A 167 2.77 -8.26 3.62
N GLU A 168 3.26 -7.18 3.02
CA GLU A 168 2.89 -5.81 3.34
C GLU A 168 1.92 -5.28 2.28
N ALA A 169 0.87 -4.59 2.73
CA ALA A 169 0.04 -3.75 1.87
C ALA A 169 0.59 -2.32 1.91
N LEU A 170 0.69 -1.67 0.76
CA LEU A 170 1.25 -0.33 0.59
C LEU A 170 0.29 0.54 -0.23
N ASN A 171 0.33 1.84 0.00
CA ASN A 171 -0.34 2.87 -0.82
C ASN A 171 0.59 4.07 -0.99
N GLY A 172 0.16 5.11 -1.71
CA GLY A 172 0.98 6.28 -2.01
C GLY A 172 1.53 7.05 -0.79
N VAL A 173 1.02 6.81 0.43
CA VAL A 173 1.51 7.45 1.66
C VAL A 173 2.29 6.51 2.59
N SER A 174 2.46 5.22 2.22
CA SER A 174 3.16 4.24 3.06
C SER A 174 4.63 4.62 3.34
N GLU A 175 5.31 5.25 2.39
CA GLU A 175 6.71 5.66 2.55
C GLU A 175 6.88 6.84 3.54
N LEU A 176 5.82 7.58 3.82
CA LEU A 176 5.84 8.72 4.73
C LEU A 176 5.80 8.30 6.22
N LEU A 177 5.60 7.00 6.48
CA LEU A 177 5.57 6.42 7.83
C LEU A 177 6.52 5.20 7.96
N PRO A 178 7.84 5.36 7.76
CA PRO A 178 8.78 4.24 7.69
C PRO A 178 8.94 3.48 9.02
N ASN A 179 8.62 4.12 10.15
CA ASN A 179 8.79 3.57 11.49
C ASN A 179 7.62 2.66 11.93
N LYS A 180 6.52 2.60 11.18
CA LYS A 180 5.38 1.72 11.46
C LYS A 180 5.09 0.87 10.23
N ARG A 181 5.40 -0.42 10.33
CA ARG A 181 5.14 -1.40 9.27
C ARG A 181 4.05 -2.36 9.69
N PHE A 182 3.12 -2.60 8.78
CA PHE A 182 1.96 -3.45 8.98
C PHE A 182 2.02 -4.61 7.98
N TYR A 183 2.17 -5.83 8.49
CA TYR A 183 2.32 -7.02 7.64
C TYR A 183 1.53 -8.21 8.19
N ALA A 184 1.14 -9.10 7.28
CA ALA A 184 0.75 -10.46 7.61
C ALA A 184 1.98 -11.38 7.47
N GLN A 185 2.05 -12.46 8.26
CA GLN A 185 3.20 -13.35 8.26
C GLN A 185 2.78 -14.82 8.28
N VAL A 186 3.54 -15.66 7.58
CA VAL A 186 3.47 -17.12 7.67
C VAL A 186 4.87 -17.72 7.82
N ASN A 187 4.94 -18.83 8.55
CA ASN A 187 6.16 -19.62 8.71
C ASN A 187 6.00 -20.93 7.93
N VAL A 188 6.99 -21.24 7.09
CA VAL A 188 6.96 -22.34 6.14
C VAL A 188 8.21 -23.19 6.35
N SER A 189 8.02 -24.48 6.58
CA SER A 189 9.10 -25.46 6.66
C SER A 189 9.12 -26.31 5.40
N THR A 190 10.24 -26.33 4.69
CA THR A 190 10.43 -27.20 3.53
C THR A 190 10.98 -28.54 3.98
N SER A 191 10.46 -29.65 3.44
CA SER A 191 11.03 -30.99 3.60
C SER A 191 11.80 -31.40 2.35
N LEU A 192 12.57 -32.48 2.43
CA LEU A 192 13.11 -33.12 1.23
C LEU A 192 11.94 -33.49 0.29
N PRO A 193 12.05 -33.25 -1.03
CA PRO A 193 11.19 -33.94 -1.98
C PRO A 193 11.37 -35.43 -1.72
N GLY A 194 10.30 -36.12 -1.31
CA GLY A 194 10.37 -37.45 -0.74
C GLY A 194 11.29 -38.36 -1.54
N GLU A 195 12.37 -38.83 -0.92
CA GLU A 195 13.03 -40.04 -1.38
C GLU A 195 11.93 -41.10 -1.42
N TYR A 196 11.63 -41.61 -2.62
CA TYR A 196 10.80 -42.80 -2.74
C TYR A 196 11.41 -43.86 -1.83
N LEU A 197 10.71 -44.22 -0.75
CA LEU A 197 11.05 -45.39 0.05
C LEU A 197 10.99 -46.58 -0.90
N GLN A 198 12.14 -47.04 -1.38
CA GLN A 198 12.19 -48.32 -2.10
C GLN A 198 11.90 -49.41 -1.08
N VAL A 199 10.67 -49.92 -1.09
CA VAL A 199 10.35 -51.14 -0.34
C VAL A 199 11.01 -52.29 -1.10
N LEU A 200 12.17 -52.74 -0.62
CA LEU A 200 12.81 -53.94 -1.13
C LEU A 200 12.02 -55.16 -0.63
N ARG A 201 11.33 -55.84 -1.55
CA ARG A 201 10.67 -57.11 -1.23
C ARG A 201 11.66 -58.24 -1.46
N TRP A 202 12.08 -58.87 -0.38
CA TRP A 202 12.92 -60.07 -0.43
C TRP A 202 12.05 -61.29 -0.73
N SER A 203 12.46 -62.11 -1.70
CA SER A 203 11.89 -63.43 -1.92
C SER A 203 12.99 -64.48 -1.91
N GLN A 204 12.71 -65.62 -1.28
CA GLN A 204 13.62 -66.75 -1.22
C GLN A 204 13.05 -67.89 -2.04
N THR A 205 13.73 -68.20 -3.15
CA THR A 205 13.46 -69.40 -3.95
C THR A 205 14.69 -70.30 -3.87
N GLY A 206 14.59 -71.35 -3.05
CA GLY A 206 15.72 -72.24 -2.76
C GLY A 206 16.80 -71.57 -1.91
N SER A 207 18.07 -71.84 -2.20
CA SER A 207 19.23 -71.30 -1.46
C SER A 207 19.68 -69.89 -1.90
N GLN A 208 18.96 -69.25 -2.83
CA GLN A 208 19.29 -67.92 -3.34
C GLN A 208 18.26 -66.89 -2.88
N LEU A 209 18.75 -65.76 -2.37
CA LEU A 209 17.95 -64.60 -1.98
C LEU A 209 17.94 -63.60 -3.14
N LYS A 210 16.75 -63.16 -3.58
CA LYS A 210 16.60 -62.14 -4.61
C LYS A 210 15.75 -60.99 -4.07
N HIS A 211 16.13 -59.75 -4.38
CA HIS A 211 15.33 -58.56 -4.08
C HIS A 211 14.81 -57.93 -5.37
N ASP A 212 13.63 -57.34 -5.30
CA ASP A 212 13.10 -56.47 -6.34
C ASP A 212 12.65 -55.13 -5.71
N SER A 213 12.95 -54.01 -6.37
CA SER A 213 12.54 -52.67 -5.94
C SER A 213 11.06 -52.44 -6.28
N ILE A 214 10.22 -52.24 -5.26
CA ILE A 214 8.82 -51.86 -5.47
C ILE A 214 8.71 -50.34 -5.36
N ASN A 215 8.39 -49.68 -6.48
CA ASN A 215 7.92 -48.30 -6.46
C ASN A 215 6.45 -48.31 -6.06
N THR A 216 6.15 -48.05 -4.79
CA THR A 216 4.78 -47.76 -4.37
C THR A 216 4.46 -46.30 -4.70
N GLY A 217 4.02 -46.05 -5.93
CA GLY A 217 3.20 -44.87 -6.24
C GLY A 217 1.80 -45.07 -5.66
N THR A 218 1.19 -43.99 -5.17
CA THR A 218 -0.26 -43.97 -4.92
C THR A 218 -1.01 -44.01 -6.24
#